data_AF-A0A7S3V4D6-F1
#
_entry.id   AF-A0A7S3V4D6-F1
#
_cell.length_a   1.000
_cell.length_b   1.000
_cell.length_c   1.000
_cell.angle_alpha   90.00
_cell.angle_beta   90.00
_cell.angle_gamma   90.00
#
_symmetry.space_group_name_H-M   'P 1'
#
loop_
_entity.id
_entity.type
_entity.pdbx_description
1 polymer ?
#
loop_
_entity_poly.entity_id
_entity_poly.type
_entity_poly.pdbx_seq_one_letter_code
_entity_poly.pdbx_strand_id
1 'polypeptide(L)'
;MRCLFFIILFIPLFKIANINAFLSTKVSLRNNVLLFDLKIERRKLFREVALTSIASLTLVTTSRSSANAAPFGNAQRRQLELCLVTLLRVRYWCEIVSRSIQDKIDNAPSSGATDATKAPYLEARLGAKALLTGKAGGGANSRVYKLATFQIRGCVKDAEKCFNDYYKMEAAGANSDERKELKRRKAIMSSSSLDITENLAALVEFDGLDNVQDPSPRSSLALTKYTKEKALFVKRLLLEREIPALDSFLTAFGTAKRLEIEKYVRNTYPNETPQSLLLQ
;
A
#
# COMPACT_ATOMS: atom_id res chain seq x y z
N MET A 1 -64.47 -25.07 2.30
CA MET A 1 -63.33 -24.26 2.80
C MET A 1 -62.52 -23.84 1.57
N ARG A 2 -62.85 -22.71 0.92
CA ARG A 2 -62.34 -21.33 1.10
C ARG A 2 -60.85 -21.14 0.75
N CYS A 3 -60.61 -20.14 -0.10
CA CYS A 3 -59.34 -19.53 -0.61
C CYS A 3 -58.70 -20.28 -1.79
N LEU A 4 -58.81 -19.91 -3.07
CA LEU A 4 -58.85 -18.61 -3.78
C LEU A 4 -57.65 -17.71 -3.44
N PHE A 5 -56.60 -17.78 -4.27
CA PHE A 5 -55.60 -16.71 -4.42
C PHE A 5 -55.43 -16.38 -5.91
N PHE A 6 -55.85 -15.16 -6.22
CA PHE A 6 -55.58 -14.40 -7.42
C PHE A 6 -54.11 -13.99 -7.47
N ILE A 7 -53.45 -14.12 -8.62
CA ILE A 7 -52.33 -13.24 -8.99
C ILE A 7 -52.61 -12.75 -10.42
N ILE A 8 -53.04 -11.49 -10.49
CA ILE A 8 -53.25 -10.70 -11.71
C ILE A 8 -51.91 -10.09 -12.14
N LEU A 9 -51.70 -10.09 -13.45
CA LEU A 9 -50.70 -9.35 -14.21
C LEU A 9 -50.56 -7.88 -13.81
N PHE A 10 -49.33 -7.36 -13.77
CA PHE A 10 -49.07 -5.97 -14.16
C PHE A 10 -47.73 -5.86 -14.90
N ILE A 11 -47.83 -5.67 -16.22
CA ILE A 11 -46.79 -5.12 -17.10
C ILE A 11 -47.25 -3.70 -17.46
N PRO A 12 -46.35 -2.70 -17.42
CA PRO A 12 -46.22 -1.81 -18.56
C PRO A 12 -44.73 -1.65 -18.93
N LEU A 13 -44.33 -1.91 -20.18
CA LEU A 13 -44.40 -0.98 -21.31
C LEU A 13 -43.82 0.41 -20.98
N PHE A 14 -42.50 0.54 -21.12
CA PHE A 14 -41.89 1.80 -21.53
C PHE A 14 -40.97 1.54 -22.73
N LYS A 15 -41.44 2.01 -23.89
CA LYS A 15 -40.75 2.01 -25.18
C LYS A 15 -40.38 3.47 -25.50
N ILE A 16 -39.14 3.63 -25.97
CA ILE A 16 -38.69 4.62 -26.98
C ILE A 16 -38.59 6.09 -26.55
N ALA A 17 -37.36 6.56 -26.32
CA ALA A 17 -36.84 7.78 -26.94
C ALA A 17 -35.30 7.86 -26.81
N ASN A 18 -34.65 8.39 -27.86
CA ASN A 18 -33.22 8.74 -28.01
C ASN A 18 -32.22 7.69 -28.47
N ILE A 19 -32.42 7.23 -29.71
CA ILE A 19 -31.35 6.97 -30.68
C ILE A 19 -31.19 8.28 -31.48
N ASN A 20 -30.20 9.12 -31.14
CA ASN A 20 -29.60 10.15 -32.02
C ASN A 20 -28.52 10.95 -31.26
N ALA A 21 -27.39 10.30 -30.95
CA ALA A 21 -26.16 10.99 -30.56
C ALA A 21 -24.88 10.23 -30.95
N PHE A 22 -24.97 9.34 -31.94
CA PHE A 22 -23.86 8.43 -32.31
C PHE A 22 -23.24 8.71 -33.70
N LEU A 23 -23.55 9.84 -34.33
CA LEU A 23 -23.07 10.16 -35.69
C LEU A 23 -22.53 11.60 -35.83
N SER A 24 -21.87 12.14 -34.81
CA SER A 24 -21.15 13.43 -34.94
C SER A 24 -19.80 13.43 -34.23
N THR A 25 -18.98 12.39 -34.46
CA THR A 25 -17.57 12.40 -34.00
C THR A 25 -16.61 11.67 -34.95
N LYS A 26 -16.98 11.53 -36.24
CA LYS A 26 -16.16 10.81 -37.24
C LYS A 26 -15.52 11.70 -38.33
N VAL A 27 -15.39 13.01 -38.12
CA VAL A 27 -14.80 13.92 -39.14
C VAL A 27 -13.59 14.73 -38.62
N SER A 28 -12.99 14.39 -37.48
CA SER A 28 -11.78 15.08 -36.99
C SER A 28 -10.67 14.12 -36.54
N LEU A 29 -10.34 13.15 -37.39
CA LEU A 29 -9.20 12.24 -37.21
C LEU A 29 -8.53 11.92 -38.56
N ARG A 30 -8.21 12.95 -39.35
CA ARG A 30 -7.38 12.78 -40.57
C ARG A 30 -6.19 13.73 -40.73
N ASN A 31 -5.87 14.54 -39.72
CA ASN A 31 -4.71 15.45 -39.79
C ASN A 31 -3.58 15.16 -38.79
N ASN A 32 -3.61 14.06 -38.02
CA ASN A 32 -2.55 13.73 -37.05
C ASN A 32 -1.66 12.54 -37.43
N VAL A 33 -1.81 11.99 -38.64
CA VAL A 33 -0.97 10.86 -39.10
C VAL A 33 0.38 11.33 -39.66
N LEU A 34 0.55 12.62 -40.00
CA LEU A 34 1.82 13.15 -40.50
C LEU A 34 2.79 13.65 -39.43
N LEU A 35 2.44 13.57 -38.14
CA LEU A 35 3.30 14.04 -37.04
C LEU A 35 3.98 12.91 -36.25
N PHE A 36 3.72 11.65 -36.63
CA PHE A 36 4.30 10.47 -35.98
C PHE A 36 5.56 9.92 -36.65
N ASP A 37 5.81 10.23 -37.92
CA ASP A 37 7.01 9.74 -38.64
C ASP A 37 8.30 10.53 -38.34
N LEU A 38 8.20 11.78 -37.87
CA LEU A 38 9.40 12.58 -37.50
C LEU A 38 9.98 12.24 -36.11
N LYS A 39 9.31 11.40 -35.31
CA LYS A 39 9.79 11.01 -33.97
C LYS A 39 10.56 9.68 -33.92
N ILE A 40 10.56 8.92 -35.01
CA ILE A 40 11.20 7.59 -35.05
C ILE A 40 12.69 7.69 -35.40
N GLU A 41 13.13 8.70 -36.15
CA GLU A 41 14.56 8.87 -36.47
C GLU A 41 15.43 9.50 -35.36
N ARG A 42 14.84 10.24 -34.40
CA ARG A 42 15.60 10.80 -33.27
C ARG A 42 16.05 9.76 -32.22
N ARG A 43 15.57 8.52 -32.29
CA ARG A 43 15.91 7.44 -31.34
C ARG A 43 17.10 6.57 -31.77
N LYS A 44 17.66 6.78 -32.97
CA LYS A 44 18.87 6.05 -33.41
C LYS A 44 20.17 6.82 -33.19
N LEU A 45 20.12 8.15 -33.04
CA LEU A 45 21.31 8.99 -32.79
C LEU A 45 21.76 9.09 -31.32
N PHE A 46 20.96 8.63 -30.36
CA PHE A 46 21.32 8.67 -28.93
C PHE A 46 21.93 7.36 -28.39
N ARG A 47 22.09 6.33 -29.23
CA ARG A 47 22.66 5.03 -28.83
C ARG A 47 24.15 4.87 -29.12
N GLU A 48 24.79 5.82 -29.80
CA GLU A 48 26.23 5.72 -30.13
C GLU A 48 27.13 6.73 -29.40
N VAL A 49 26.59 7.60 -28.52
CA VAL A 49 27.40 8.59 -27.78
C VAL A 49 27.55 8.25 -26.28
N ALA A 50 27.05 7.09 -25.82
CA ALA A 50 27.11 6.68 -24.41
C ALA A 50 28.18 5.62 -24.09
N LEU A 51 29.30 5.61 -24.81
CA LEU A 51 30.41 4.66 -24.59
C LEU A 51 31.74 5.26 -24.11
N THR A 52 31.79 6.54 -23.74
CA THR A 52 33.00 7.16 -23.19
C THR A 52 32.68 8.09 -22.05
N SER A 53 32.48 7.52 -20.85
CA SER A 53 32.75 8.14 -19.55
C SER A 53 32.64 7.07 -18.45
N ILE A 54 33.49 6.04 -18.54
CA ILE A 54 33.86 5.21 -17.40
C ILE A 54 35.06 5.90 -16.75
N ALA A 55 34.83 6.67 -15.70
CA ALA A 55 35.80 6.89 -14.63
C ALA A 55 35.11 7.67 -13.49
N SER A 56 35.24 7.13 -12.28
CA SER A 56 34.92 7.79 -11.00
C SER A 56 33.47 7.73 -10.51
N LEU A 57 32.87 6.53 -10.47
CA LEU A 57 32.03 6.19 -9.32
C LEU A 57 32.96 5.67 -8.23
N THR A 58 33.32 6.53 -7.29
CA THR A 58 33.81 6.11 -5.99
C THR A 58 32.78 5.15 -5.41
N LEU A 59 33.20 3.91 -5.13
CA LEU A 59 32.45 3.02 -4.28
C LEU A 59 32.28 3.71 -2.93
N VAL A 60 31.13 4.33 -2.72
CA VAL A 60 30.59 4.51 -1.37
C VAL A 60 30.24 3.10 -0.91
N THR A 61 31.23 2.38 -0.40
CA THR A 61 31.00 1.31 0.54
C THR A 61 30.32 1.97 1.72
N THR A 62 28.99 2.03 1.69
CA THR A 62 28.22 2.18 2.92
C THR A 62 28.72 1.06 3.81
N SER A 63 29.52 1.40 4.81
CA SER A 63 29.81 0.51 5.91
C SER A 63 28.44 0.05 6.38
N ARG A 64 28.08 -1.20 6.08
CA ARG A 64 26.95 -1.85 6.71
C ARG A 64 27.34 -1.88 8.17
N SER A 65 26.99 -0.84 8.93
CA SER A 65 26.99 -0.89 10.37
C SER A 65 26.26 -2.17 10.68
N SER A 66 27.00 -3.16 11.20
CA SER A 66 26.44 -4.40 11.70
C SER A 66 25.42 -3.97 12.73
N ALA A 67 24.15 -3.91 12.32
CA ALA A 67 23.06 -3.67 13.23
C ALA A 67 23.22 -4.77 14.27
N ASN A 68 23.43 -4.37 15.54
CA ASN A 68 23.52 -5.28 16.67
C ASN A 68 22.33 -6.21 16.59
N ALA A 69 22.59 -7.41 16.06
CA ALA A 69 21.56 -8.37 15.77
C ALA A 69 21.08 -8.87 17.12
N ALA A 70 19.80 -8.70 17.39
CA ALA A 70 19.20 -9.30 18.56
C ALA A 70 19.49 -10.82 18.54
N PRO A 71 19.86 -11.42 19.69
CA PRO A 71 20.47 -12.75 19.74
C PRO A 71 19.41 -13.85 19.56
N PHE A 72 19.06 -14.16 18.31
CA PHE A 72 17.97 -15.10 18.01
C PHE A 72 18.46 -16.29 17.17
N GLY A 73 18.40 -17.48 17.77
CA GLY A 73 19.16 -18.68 17.40
C GLY A 73 18.66 -19.52 16.22
N ASN A 74 17.92 -18.99 15.25
CA ASN A 74 17.59 -19.71 14.00
C ASN A 74 17.31 -18.73 12.85
N ALA A 75 17.84 -18.98 11.65
CA ALA A 75 17.72 -18.07 10.50
C ALA A 75 16.26 -17.78 10.10
N GLN A 76 15.38 -18.79 10.16
CA GLN A 76 13.94 -18.63 9.88
C GLN A 76 13.25 -17.76 10.93
N ARG A 77 13.62 -17.91 12.20
CA ARG A 77 13.10 -17.08 13.29
C ARG A 77 13.49 -15.61 13.11
N ARG A 78 14.73 -15.37 12.69
CA ARG A 78 15.20 -14.02 12.36
C ARG A 78 14.43 -13.41 11.19
N GLN A 79 14.19 -14.17 10.12
CA GLN A 79 13.40 -13.68 8.98
C GLN A 79 11.98 -13.30 9.43
N LEU A 80 11.32 -14.17 10.21
CA LEU A 80 9.99 -13.88 10.76
C LEU A 80 9.99 -12.58 11.58
N GLU A 81 10.94 -12.43 12.50
CA GLU A 81 11.05 -11.23 13.34
C GLU A 81 11.24 -9.96 12.49
N LEU A 82 12.09 -10.02 11.45
CA LEU A 82 12.26 -8.91 10.51
C LEU A 82 10.96 -8.59 9.76
N CYS A 83 10.20 -9.59 9.34
CA CYS A 83 8.90 -9.39 8.68
C CYS A 83 7.89 -8.74 9.64
N LEU A 84 7.79 -9.20 10.88
CA LEU A 84 6.86 -8.65 11.86
C LEU A 84 7.25 -7.23 12.30
N VAL A 85 8.54 -6.95 12.49
CA VAL A 85 9.07 -5.60 12.71
C VAL A 85 8.68 -4.69 11.54
N THR A 86 8.83 -5.17 10.32
CA THR A 86 8.48 -4.42 9.11
C THR A 86 6.99 -4.09 9.06
N LEU A 87 6.12 -5.09 9.30
CA LEU A 87 4.66 -4.91 9.35
C LEU A 87 4.23 -3.92 10.43
N LEU A 88 4.82 -4.00 11.63
CA LEU A 88 4.52 -3.06 12.71
C LEU A 88 4.93 -1.63 12.34
N ARG A 89 6.08 -1.45 11.68
CA ARG A 89 6.53 -0.14 11.20
C ARG A 89 5.63 0.42 10.11
N VAL A 90 5.10 -0.42 9.22
CA VAL A 90 4.05 -0.02 8.26
C VAL A 90 2.79 0.44 9.02
N ARG A 91 2.37 -0.30 10.04
CA ARG A 91 1.21 0.07 10.87
C ARG A 91 1.38 1.43 11.56
N TYR A 92 2.58 1.72 12.06
CA TYR A 92 2.91 3.03 12.64
C TYR A 92 2.94 4.14 11.59
N TRP A 93 3.51 3.87 10.42
CA TRP A 93 3.48 4.80 9.30
C TRP A 93 2.04 5.14 8.89
N CYS A 94 1.16 4.15 8.75
CA CYS A 94 -0.26 4.35 8.44
C CYS A 94 -0.92 5.30 9.45
N GLU A 95 -0.67 5.11 10.75
CA GLU A 95 -1.21 5.97 11.80
C GLU A 95 -0.69 7.41 11.72
N ILE A 96 0.63 7.58 11.58
CA ILE A 96 1.27 8.90 11.50
C ILE A 96 0.75 9.68 10.29
N VAL A 97 0.67 9.04 9.12
CA VAL A 97 0.17 9.66 7.90
C VAL A 97 -1.31 10.01 8.03
N SER A 98 -2.12 9.12 8.59
CA SER A 98 -3.55 9.36 8.76
C SER A 98 -3.83 10.55 9.69
N ARG A 99 -3.10 10.65 10.80
CA ARG A 99 -3.17 11.80 11.71
C ARG A 99 -2.72 13.07 11.00
N SER A 100 -1.61 13.01 10.28
CA SER A 100 -1.11 14.16 9.52
C SER A 100 -2.11 14.64 8.45
N ILE A 101 -2.81 13.72 7.77
CA ILE A 101 -3.90 14.08 6.85
C ILE A 101 -5.03 14.79 7.60
N GLN A 102 -5.46 14.25 8.74
CA GLN A 102 -6.50 14.87 9.57
C GLN A 102 -6.10 16.28 10.01
N ASP A 103 -4.89 16.46 10.53
CA ASP A 103 -4.38 17.75 10.97
C ASP A 103 -4.36 18.77 9.83
N LYS A 104 -4.00 18.35 8.61
CA LYS A 104 -4.02 19.23 7.43
C LYS A 104 -5.42 19.54 6.93
N ILE A 105 -6.39 18.66 7.16
CA ILE A 105 -7.80 18.91 6.84
C ILE A 105 -8.40 19.92 7.82
N ASP A 106 -8.12 19.77 9.11
CA ASP A 106 -8.69 20.60 10.17
C ASP A 106 -8.07 22.00 10.19
N ASN A 107 -6.78 22.11 9.88
CA ASN A 107 -6.04 23.37 9.84
C ASN A 107 -5.83 23.90 8.41
N ALA A 108 -6.70 23.53 7.46
CA ALA A 108 -6.59 24.00 6.08
C ALA A 108 -6.88 25.52 6.00
N PRO A 109 -6.04 26.32 5.30
CA PRO A 109 -6.29 27.74 5.14
C PRO A 109 -7.53 27.98 4.26
N SER A 110 -8.26 29.07 4.54
CA SER A 110 -9.47 29.45 3.82
C SER A 110 -9.24 29.75 2.33
N SER A 111 -8.00 30.07 1.94
CA SER A 111 -7.57 30.30 0.55
C SER A 111 -7.45 29.02 -0.28
N GLY A 112 -7.67 27.84 0.30
CA GLY A 112 -7.58 26.55 -0.38
C GLY A 112 -6.30 25.76 -0.10
N ALA A 113 -6.23 24.54 -0.64
CA ALA A 113 -5.17 23.58 -0.31
C ALA A 113 -3.81 23.96 -0.91
N THR A 114 -2.85 24.29 -0.04
CA THR A 114 -1.43 24.49 -0.40
C THR A 114 -0.70 23.17 -0.57
N ASP A 115 0.47 23.16 -1.22
CA ASP A 115 1.27 21.94 -1.38
C ASP A 115 1.64 21.30 -0.03
N ALA A 116 1.86 22.11 1.01
CA ALA A 116 2.09 21.64 2.37
C ALA A 116 0.89 20.90 2.97
N THR A 117 -0.35 21.29 2.61
CA THR A 117 -1.56 20.57 3.02
C THR A 117 -1.77 19.27 2.26
N LYS A 118 -1.27 19.19 1.01
CA LYS A 118 -1.37 18.00 0.15
C LYS A 118 -0.30 16.95 0.43
N ALA A 119 0.81 17.34 1.06
CA ALA A 119 1.98 16.47 1.25
C ALA A 119 1.67 15.12 1.95
N PRO A 120 0.87 15.05 3.04
CA PRO A 120 0.56 13.77 3.67
C PRO A 120 -0.29 12.84 2.80
N TYR A 121 -1.21 13.42 2.01
CA TYR A 121 -2.00 12.66 1.03
C TYR A 121 -1.11 12.06 -0.06
N LEU A 122 -0.12 12.81 -0.55
CA LEU A 122 0.86 12.28 -1.51
C LEU A 122 1.76 11.21 -0.88
N GLU A 123 2.21 11.41 0.36
CA GLU A 123 3.01 10.43 1.09
C GLU A 123 2.25 9.11 1.23
N ALA A 124 0.96 9.13 1.59
CA ALA A 124 0.12 7.94 1.67
C ALA A 124 0.14 7.13 0.36
N ARG A 125 -0.07 7.83 -0.76
CA ARG A 125 -0.18 7.20 -2.09
C ARG A 125 1.16 6.67 -2.60
N LEU A 126 2.20 7.51 -2.55
CA LEU A 126 3.53 7.10 -2.98
C LEU A 126 4.09 6.02 -2.05
N GLY A 127 3.80 6.10 -0.75
CA GLY A 127 4.15 5.09 0.24
C GLY A 127 3.48 3.75 -0.02
N ALA A 128 2.17 3.72 -0.28
CA ALA A 128 1.46 2.48 -0.64
C ALA A 128 2.04 1.84 -1.92
N LYS A 129 2.30 2.65 -2.95
CA LYS A 129 2.96 2.18 -4.18
C LYS A 129 4.37 1.64 -3.89
N ALA A 130 5.15 2.35 -3.08
CA ALA A 130 6.50 1.95 -2.71
C ALA A 130 6.51 0.62 -1.94
N LEU A 131 5.59 0.44 -0.99
CA LEU A 131 5.43 -0.82 -0.25
C LEU A 131 5.13 -2.00 -1.18
N LEU A 132 4.24 -1.81 -2.15
CA LEU A 132 3.80 -2.86 -3.08
C LEU A 132 4.83 -3.20 -4.16
N THR A 133 5.55 -2.20 -4.66
CA THR A 133 6.43 -2.35 -5.85
C THR A 133 7.91 -2.38 -5.52
N GLY A 134 8.29 -1.95 -4.30
CA GLY A 134 9.69 -1.70 -3.95
C GLY A 134 10.32 -0.52 -4.68
N LYS A 135 9.51 0.33 -5.33
CA LYS A 135 9.98 1.47 -6.12
C LYS A 135 9.34 2.78 -5.65
N ALA A 136 10.15 3.81 -5.49
CA ALA A 136 9.69 5.17 -5.19
C ALA A 136 9.86 6.05 -6.44
N GLY A 137 8.79 6.75 -6.83
CA GLY A 137 8.80 7.66 -7.98
C GLY A 137 9.36 9.04 -7.65
N GLY A 138 9.46 9.91 -8.66
CA GLY A 138 9.89 11.30 -8.48
C GLY A 138 8.96 12.09 -7.56
N GLY A 139 9.53 12.96 -6.71
CA GLY A 139 8.78 13.74 -5.71
C GLY A 139 8.45 12.99 -4.41
N ALA A 140 8.94 11.75 -4.26
CA ALA A 140 8.90 11.01 -3.00
C ALA A 140 9.79 11.67 -1.94
N ASN A 141 9.31 11.70 -0.69
CA ASN A 141 10.14 12.09 0.45
C ASN A 141 10.98 10.92 0.96
N SER A 142 11.92 11.18 1.87
CA SER A 142 12.82 10.16 2.42
C SER A 142 12.09 8.98 3.09
N ARG A 143 10.90 9.22 3.66
CA ARG A 143 10.07 8.16 4.27
C ARG A 143 9.55 7.20 3.20
N VAL A 144 9.06 7.71 2.08
CA VAL A 144 8.60 6.88 0.95
C VAL A 144 9.73 6.01 0.40
N TYR A 145 10.94 6.55 0.25
CA TYR A 145 12.11 5.75 -0.16
C TYR A 145 12.43 4.64 0.84
N LYS A 146 12.26 4.91 2.14
CA LYS A 146 12.43 3.91 3.19
C LYS A 146 11.39 2.79 3.08
N LEU A 147 10.12 3.14 2.85
CA LEU A 147 9.04 2.16 2.66
C LEU A 147 9.27 1.25 1.45
N ALA A 148 9.90 1.75 0.39
CA ALA A 148 10.27 0.94 -0.76
C ALA A 148 11.19 -0.24 -0.40
N THR A 149 11.97 -0.12 0.68
CA THR A 149 12.88 -1.19 1.14
C THR A 149 12.16 -2.32 1.87
N PHE A 150 10.91 -2.13 2.28
CA PHE A 150 10.19 -3.08 3.15
C PHE A 150 9.64 -4.30 2.40
N GLN A 151 9.51 -4.21 1.06
CA GLN A 151 9.03 -5.31 0.21
C GLN A 151 7.82 -6.05 0.82
N ILE A 152 6.73 -5.34 1.09
CA ILE A 152 5.68 -5.83 2.00
C ILE A 152 5.07 -7.16 1.55
N ARG A 153 4.93 -7.37 0.24
CA ARG A 153 4.43 -8.63 -0.35
C ARG A 153 5.33 -9.81 -0.02
N GLY A 154 6.64 -9.61 -0.02
CA GLY A 154 7.62 -10.62 0.40
C GLY A 154 7.51 -10.89 1.89
N CYS A 155 7.50 -9.82 2.70
CA CYS A 155 7.38 -9.95 4.15
C CYS A 155 6.12 -10.68 4.61
N VAL A 156 4.96 -10.37 4.03
CA VAL A 156 3.69 -11.03 4.37
C VAL A 156 3.76 -12.53 4.02
N LYS A 157 4.22 -12.88 2.81
CA LYS A 157 4.38 -14.28 2.39
C LYS A 157 5.36 -15.07 3.24
N ASP A 158 6.49 -14.46 3.60
CA ASP A 158 7.49 -15.08 4.47
C ASP A 158 6.95 -15.31 5.88
N ALA A 159 6.23 -14.33 6.43
CA ALA A 159 5.58 -14.45 7.73
C ALA A 159 4.50 -15.55 7.73
N GLU A 160 3.66 -15.61 6.68
CA GLU A 160 2.67 -16.69 6.51
C GLU A 160 3.32 -18.07 6.43
N LYS A 161 4.41 -18.19 5.68
CA LYS A 161 5.15 -19.45 5.57
C LYS A 161 5.68 -19.88 6.94
N CYS A 162 6.34 -18.97 7.66
CA CYS A 162 6.85 -19.23 9.01
C CYS A 162 5.73 -19.62 9.97
N PHE A 163 4.57 -18.94 9.91
CA PHE A 163 3.42 -19.28 10.72
C PHE A 163 2.86 -20.67 10.38
N ASN A 164 2.82 -21.03 9.10
CA ASN A 164 2.36 -22.36 8.68
C ASN A 164 3.28 -23.47 9.17
N ASP A 165 4.59 -23.24 9.20
CA ASP A 165 5.56 -24.19 9.74
C ASP A 165 5.42 -24.31 11.27
N TYR A 166 5.28 -23.18 11.98
CA TYR A 166 4.94 -23.14 13.40
C TYR A 166 3.63 -23.89 13.70
N TYR A 167 2.58 -23.62 12.94
CA TYR A 167 1.27 -24.27 13.05
C TYR A 167 1.39 -25.80 12.94
N LYS A 168 2.16 -26.31 11.99
CA LYS A 168 2.35 -27.75 11.80
C LYS A 168 3.04 -28.41 13.01
N MET A 169 4.04 -27.73 13.57
CA MET A 169 4.78 -28.22 14.74
C MET A 169 3.91 -28.26 15.99
N GLU A 170 3.23 -27.16 16.29
CA GLU A 170 2.35 -27.04 17.47
C GLU A 170 1.13 -27.97 17.36
N ALA A 171 0.51 -28.05 16.17
CA ALA A 171 -0.68 -28.88 15.97
C ALA A 171 -0.41 -30.38 16.21
N ALA A 172 0.84 -30.85 16.03
CA ALA A 172 1.20 -32.23 16.27
C ALA A 172 1.06 -32.63 17.75
N GLY A 173 1.41 -31.72 18.67
CA GLY A 173 1.31 -31.93 20.12
C GLY A 173 0.04 -31.37 20.78
N ALA A 174 -0.68 -30.49 20.08
CA ALA A 174 -1.83 -29.77 20.63
C ALA A 174 -3.06 -30.66 20.86
N ASN A 175 -3.80 -30.35 21.93
CA ASN A 175 -5.11 -30.93 22.19
C ASN A 175 -6.20 -30.40 21.23
N SER A 176 -7.43 -30.91 21.34
CA SER A 176 -8.53 -30.56 20.43
C SER A 176 -8.86 -29.06 20.42
N ASP A 177 -8.85 -28.41 21.58
CA ASP A 177 -9.23 -27.00 21.71
C ASP A 177 -8.10 -26.06 21.26
N GLU A 178 -6.85 -26.39 21.58
CA GLU A 178 -5.65 -25.72 21.06
C GLU A 178 -5.59 -25.78 19.53
N ARG A 179 -5.90 -26.94 18.93
CA ARG A 179 -5.97 -27.08 17.47
C ARG A 179 -7.03 -26.20 16.85
N LYS A 180 -8.22 -26.06 17.47
CA LYS A 180 -9.27 -25.15 16.98
C LYS A 180 -8.81 -23.70 17.03
N GLU A 181 -8.17 -23.28 18.11
CA GLU A 181 -7.65 -21.92 18.24
C GLU A 181 -6.52 -21.64 17.24
N LEU A 182 -5.58 -22.57 17.05
CA LEU A 182 -4.54 -22.45 16.03
C LEU A 182 -5.13 -22.33 14.62
N LYS A 183 -6.19 -23.10 14.32
CA LYS A 183 -6.89 -23.04 13.03
C LYS A 183 -7.57 -21.69 12.83
N ARG A 184 -8.18 -21.13 13.89
CA ARG A 184 -8.76 -19.79 13.88
C ARG A 184 -7.70 -18.73 13.59
N ARG A 185 -6.56 -18.76 14.27
CA ARG A 185 -5.45 -17.82 14.05
C ARG A 185 -4.91 -17.90 12.63
N LYS A 186 -4.78 -19.11 12.08
CA LYS A 186 -4.37 -19.33 10.69
C LYS A 186 -5.35 -18.68 9.70
N ALA A 187 -6.65 -18.82 9.93
CA ALA A 187 -7.68 -18.21 9.09
C ALA A 187 -7.64 -16.69 9.15
N ILE A 188 -7.50 -16.11 10.35
CA ILE A 188 -7.34 -14.66 10.55
C ILE A 188 -6.12 -14.15 9.80
N MET A 189 -4.96 -14.78 9.99
CA MET A 189 -3.72 -14.38 9.31
C MET A 189 -3.87 -14.40 7.79
N SER A 190 -4.44 -15.48 7.23
CA SER A 190 -4.61 -15.62 5.78
C SER A 190 -5.57 -14.58 5.20
N SER A 191 -6.65 -14.23 5.92
CA SER A 191 -7.55 -13.14 5.52
C SER A 191 -6.83 -11.80 5.56
N SER A 192 -6.18 -11.48 6.69
CA SER A 192 -5.50 -10.21 6.90
C SER A 192 -4.33 -9.99 5.94
N SER A 193 -3.64 -11.06 5.54
CA SER A 193 -2.59 -11.04 4.51
C SER A 193 -3.08 -10.46 3.18
N LEU A 194 -4.22 -10.97 2.72
CA LEU A 194 -4.88 -10.52 1.50
C LEU A 194 -5.35 -9.07 1.66
N ASP A 195 -6.04 -8.77 2.77
CA ASP A 195 -6.55 -7.43 3.08
C ASP A 195 -5.44 -6.37 3.05
N ILE A 196 -4.27 -6.63 3.66
CA ILE A 196 -3.11 -5.72 3.64
C ILE A 196 -2.73 -5.37 2.20
N THR A 197 -2.61 -6.37 1.33
CA THR A 197 -2.18 -6.12 -0.05
C THR A 197 -3.25 -5.43 -0.89
N GLU A 198 -4.51 -5.77 -0.69
CA GLU A 198 -5.65 -5.20 -1.44
C GLU A 198 -5.96 -3.76 -1.00
N ASN A 199 -5.93 -3.47 0.29
CA ASN A 199 -6.15 -2.12 0.81
C ASN A 199 -5.05 -1.15 0.32
N LEU A 200 -3.78 -1.59 0.34
CA LEU A 200 -2.68 -0.80 -0.24
C LEU A 200 -2.83 -0.64 -1.75
N ALA A 201 -3.34 -1.65 -2.47
CA ALA A 201 -3.57 -1.55 -3.91
C ALA A 201 -4.70 -0.56 -4.22
N ALA A 202 -5.79 -0.60 -3.44
CA ALA A 202 -6.89 0.34 -3.54
C ALA A 202 -6.43 1.80 -3.35
N LEU A 203 -5.48 2.07 -2.44
CA LEU A 203 -4.86 3.41 -2.29
C LEU A 203 -4.14 3.89 -3.55
N VAL A 204 -3.51 2.97 -4.29
CA VAL A 204 -2.81 3.28 -5.53
C VAL A 204 -3.82 3.54 -6.66
N GLU A 205 -4.82 2.66 -6.79
CA GLU A 205 -5.82 2.69 -7.87
C GLU A 205 -6.80 3.86 -7.76
N PHE A 206 -7.18 4.25 -6.54
CA PHE A 206 -8.27 5.22 -6.26
C PHE A 206 -8.18 6.57 -7.00
N ASP A 207 -7.01 6.99 -7.49
CA ASP A 207 -6.87 8.24 -8.24
C ASP A 207 -6.02 8.09 -9.52
N GLY A 208 -6.12 6.92 -10.17
CA GLY A 208 -5.61 6.71 -11.52
C GLY A 208 -4.09 6.58 -11.62
N LEU A 209 -3.43 6.00 -10.61
CA LEU A 209 -2.08 5.44 -10.81
C LEU A 209 -2.21 4.06 -11.45
N ASP A 210 -2.86 4.02 -12.61
CA ASP A 210 -3.39 2.79 -13.22
C ASP A 210 -2.32 1.75 -13.55
N ASN A 211 -1.04 2.13 -13.51
CA ASN A 211 0.06 1.22 -13.79
C ASN A 211 0.95 1.04 -12.55
N VAL A 212 0.74 -0.06 -11.83
CA VAL A 212 1.73 -0.65 -10.90
C VAL A 212 3.06 -0.96 -11.64
N GLN A 213 2.96 -1.12 -12.96
CA GLN A 213 4.08 -1.34 -13.90
C GLN A 213 4.97 -0.10 -14.09
N ASP A 214 4.42 1.12 -14.04
CA ASP A 214 5.20 2.34 -14.33
C ASP A 214 5.81 2.89 -13.03
N PRO A 215 7.14 2.95 -12.86
CA PRO A 215 7.78 3.41 -11.63
C PRO A 215 7.49 4.88 -11.29
N SER A 216 6.97 5.66 -12.24
CA SER A 216 6.75 7.09 -12.06
C SER A 216 5.27 7.48 -12.13
N PRO A 217 4.57 7.59 -10.99
CA PRO A 217 3.51 8.59 -10.86
C PRO A 217 4.06 9.93 -11.35
N ARG A 218 3.44 10.57 -12.36
CA ARG A 218 3.68 12.00 -12.55
C ARG A 218 3.07 12.69 -11.33
N SER A 219 3.87 12.91 -10.29
CA SER A 219 3.47 13.55 -9.02
C SER A 219 2.82 14.91 -9.25
N SER A 220 3.16 15.59 -10.35
CA SER A 220 2.50 16.80 -10.86
C SER A 220 1.02 16.60 -11.24
N LEU A 221 0.61 15.43 -11.74
CA LEU A 221 -0.78 15.11 -12.08
C LEU A 221 -1.62 14.72 -10.85
N ALA A 222 -0.98 14.16 -9.82
CA ALA A 222 -1.63 13.81 -8.56
C ALA A 222 -1.95 15.07 -7.72
N LEU A 223 -1.06 16.07 -7.75
CA LEU A 223 -1.22 17.34 -7.04
C LEU A 223 -2.39 18.20 -7.54
N THR A 224 -2.72 18.10 -8.84
CA THR A 224 -3.85 18.81 -9.45
C THR A 224 -5.19 18.16 -9.17
N LYS A 225 -5.21 16.89 -8.75
CA LYS A 225 -6.43 16.11 -8.47
C LYS A 225 -6.81 16.04 -6.99
N TYR A 226 -6.06 16.69 -6.10
CA TYR A 226 -6.34 16.69 -4.66
C TYR A 226 -7.70 17.33 -4.36
N THR A 227 -8.52 16.64 -3.56
CA THR A 227 -9.71 17.21 -2.91
C THR A 227 -9.78 16.76 -1.46
N LYS A 228 -10.52 17.48 -0.62
CA LYS A 228 -10.70 17.14 0.80
C LYS A 228 -11.36 15.77 0.96
N GLU A 229 -12.30 15.41 0.08
CA GLU A 229 -13.01 14.13 0.07
C GLU A 229 -12.04 12.97 -0.21
N LYS A 230 -11.10 13.16 -1.15
CA LYS A 230 -10.06 12.16 -1.43
C LYS A 230 -9.10 11.98 -0.27
N ALA A 231 -8.72 13.07 0.39
CA ALA A 231 -7.88 13.02 1.59
C ALA A 231 -8.60 12.27 2.73
N LEU A 232 -9.89 12.55 2.93
CA LEU A 232 -10.73 11.84 3.90
C LEU A 232 -10.85 10.35 3.57
N PHE A 233 -11.05 9.99 2.30
CA PHE A 233 -11.08 8.59 1.87
C PHE A 233 -9.77 7.88 2.21
N VAL A 234 -8.62 8.45 1.85
CA VAL A 234 -7.29 7.88 2.14
C VAL A 234 -7.09 7.70 3.64
N LYS A 235 -7.42 8.73 4.44
CA LYS A 235 -7.37 8.66 5.91
C LYS A 235 -8.21 7.50 6.44
N ARG A 236 -9.47 7.39 6.00
CA ARG A 236 -10.38 6.32 6.45
C ARG A 236 -9.87 4.95 6.03
N LEU A 237 -9.41 4.79 4.80
CA LEU A 237 -8.87 3.52 4.30
C LEU A 237 -7.67 3.07 5.14
N LEU A 238 -6.77 3.99 5.51
CA LEU A 238 -5.63 3.68 6.39
C LEU A 238 -6.06 3.33 7.83
N LEU A 239 -6.93 4.14 8.46
CA LEU A 239 -7.32 3.94 9.86
C LEU A 239 -8.31 2.78 10.07
N GLU A 240 -9.30 2.67 9.20
CA GLU A 240 -10.46 1.80 9.38
C GLU A 240 -10.28 0.43 8.70
N ARG A 241 -9.31 0.29 7.79
CA ARG A 241 -9.07 -0.99 7.08
C ARG A 241 -7.62 -1.46 7.20
N GLU A 242 -6.65 -0.64 6.81
CA GLU A 242 -5.25 -1.06 6.76
C GLU A 242 -4.66 -1.34 8.15
N ILE A 243 -4.84 -0.43 9.12
CA ILE A 243 -4.36 -0.63 10.50
C ILE A 243 -5.03 -1.87 11.14
N PRO A 244 -6.36 -2.07 11.08
CA PRO A 244 -6.99 -3.28 11.59
C PRO A 244 -6.48 -4.57 10.94
N ALA A 245 -6.20 -4.57 9.63
CA ALA A 245 -5.64 -5.72 8.95
C ALA A 245 -4.22 -6.05 9.47
N LEU A 246 -3.37 -5.03 9.62
CA LEU A 246 -2.03 -5.18 10.19
C LEU A 246 -2.06 -5.64 11.66
N ASP A 247 -2.95 -5.06 12.47
CA ASP A 247 -3.11 -5.44 13.89
C ASP A 247 -3.63 -6.88 14.02
N SER A 248 -4.56 -7.31 13.16
CA SER A 248 -5.08 -8.68 13.12
C SER A 248 -3.98 -9.67 12.70
N PHE A 249 -3.20 -9.34 11.67
CA PHE A 249 -2.08 -10.15 11.21
C PHE A 249 -1.02 -10.33 12.30
N LEU A 250 -0.60 -9.23 12.95
CA LEU A 250 0.39 -9.27 14.04
C LEU A 250 -0.11 -10.06 15.25
N THR A 251 -1.39 -9.92 15.60
CA THR A 251 -1.99 -10.60 16.75
C THR A 251 -2.14 -12.11 16.53
N ALA A 252 -2.18 -12.58 15.28
CA ALA A 252 -2.21 -14.02 14.99
C ALA A 252 -0.98 -14.77 15.54
N PHE A 253 0.17 -14.10 15.69
CA PHE A 253 1.40 -14.64 16.30
C PHE A 253 1.38 -14.62 17.84
N GLY A 254 0.30 -14.15 18.46
CA GLY A 254 0.13 -14.05 19.90
C GLY A 254 0.58 -12.72 20.49
N THR A 255 -0.12 -12.28 21.55
CA THR A 255 0.09 -10.98 22.20
C THR A 255 1.49 -10.81 22.76
N ALA A 256 2.08 -11.86 23.35
CA ALA A 256 3.43 -11.80 23.91
C ALA A 256 4.49 -11.45 22.85
N LYS A 257 4.41 -12.10 21.68
CA LYS A 257 5.34 -11.86 20.56
C LYS A 257 5.14 -10.46 20.00
N ARG A 258 3.89 -10.02 19.86
CA ARG A 258 3.57 -8.64 19.45
C ARG A 258 4.20 -7.61 20.40
N LEU A 259 4.05 -7.77 21.71
CA LEU A 259 4.61 -6.86 22.71
C LEU A 259 6.16 -6.82 22.68
N GLU A 260 6.80 -7.97 22.49
CA GLU A 260 8.27 -8.06 22.33
C GLU A 260 8.73 -7.22 21.12
N ILE A 261 8.04 -7.36 19.99
CA ILE A 261 8.35 -6.64 18.75
C ILE A 261 8.04 -5.15 18.89
N GLU A 262 6.93 -4.80 19.53
CA GLU A 262 6.61 -3.40 19.84
C GLU A 262 7.70 -2.76 20.70
N LYS A 263 8.15 -3.42 21.76
CA LYS A 263 9.26 -2.95 22.59
C LYS A 263 10.53 -2.76 21.77
N TYR A 264 10.87 -3.71 20.91
CA TYR A 264 12.04 -3.61 20.04
C TYR A 264 11.92 -2.41 19.07
N VAL A 265 10.77 -2.21 18.43
CA VAL A 265 10.55 -1.11 17.48
C VAL A 265 10.59 0.24 18.19
N ARG A 266 9.96 0.37 19.37
CA ARG A 266 10.01 1.60 20.17
C ARG A 266 11.44 2.01 20.52
N ASN A 267 12.26 1.04 20.93
CA ASN A 267 13.64 1.29 21.33
C ASN A 267 14.56 1.57 20.13
N THR A 268 14.37 0.86 19.01
CA THR A 268 15.28 0.91 17.85
C THR A 268 14.90 1.99 16.84
N TYR A 269 13.60 2.26 16.71
CA TYR A 269 13.03 3.20 15.74
C TYR A 269 12.09 4.22 16.42
N PRO A 270 12.56 4.98 17.43
CA PRO A 270 11.71 5.91 18.18
C PRO A 270 11.07 6.97 17.26
N ASN A 271 11.78 7.42 16.23
CA ASN A 271 11.30 8.41 15.26
C ASN A 271 10.17 7.92 14.34
N GLU A 272 9.94 6.60 14.30
CA GLU A 272 8.83 5.98 13.55
C GLU A 272 7.66 5.62 14.45
N THR A 273 7.83 5.71 15.77
CA THR A 273 6.79 5.34 16.72
C THR A 273 5.82 6.53 16.90
N PRO A 274 4.51 6.31 16.79
CA PRO A 274 3.50 7.34 17.06
C PRO A 274 3.68 7.89 18.48
N GLN A 275 3.64 9.22 18.63
CA GLN A 275 3.86 9.87 19.94
C GLN A 275 2.91 9.36 21.03
N SER A 276 1.68 8.99 20.67
CA SER A 276 0.70 8.41 21.61
C SER A 276 1.16 7.09 22.25
N LEU A 277 2.05 6.35 21.59
CA LEU A 277 2.59 5.08 22.10
C LEU A 277 3.90 5.27 22.87
N LEU A 278 4.52 6.46 22.82
CA LEU A 278 5.74 6.77 23.58
C LEU A 278 5.44 7.22 25.02
N LEU A 279 4.20 7.65 25.29
CA LEU A 279 3.75 8.15 26.59
C LEU A 279 3.14 7.05 27.49
N GLN A 280 3.14 5.79 27.02
CA GLN A 280 2.63 4.61 27.72
C GLN A 280 3.78 3.70 28.13
#